data_AF-U2R7L5-F1
#
_entry.id   AF-U2R7L5-F1
#
_cell.length_a   1.000
_cell.length_b   1.000
_cell.length_c   1.000
_cell.angle_alpha   90.00
_cell.angle_beta   90.00
_cell.angle_gamma   90.00
#
_symmetry.space_group_name_H-M   'P 1'
#
loop_
_entity.id
_entity.type
_entity.pdbx_description
1 polymer ?
#
loop_
_entity_poly.entity_id
_entity_poly.type
_entity_poly.pdbx_seq_one_letter_code
_entity_poly.pdbx_strand_id
1 'polypeptide(L)' 'QSGRVRFPGLDAAARYEVRVRDEFGTARRHQSSDPEWLAAALTAEGITLPGSVLGIVGVPLPTLAPQQAMLFDLVRVA' A
#
# COMPACT_ATOMS: atom_id res chain seq x y z
N GLN A 1 -5.68 13.69 -5.60
CA GLN A 1 -4.96 12.84 -4.61
C GLN A 1 -5.90 12.60 -3.43
N SER A 2 -6.11 11.37 -2.97
CA SER A 2 -7.01 11.07 -1.83
C SER A 2 -6.34 11.28 -0.45
N GLY A 3 -5.20 11.98 -0.38
CA GLY A 3 -4.41 12.12 0.84
C GLY A 3 -3.56 10.90 1.17
N ARG A 4 -3.00 10.87 2.39
CA ARG A 4 -2.25 9.73 2.92
C ARG A 4 -3.20 8.78 3.65
N VAL A 5 -3.07 7.49 3.40
CA VAL A 5 -3.87 6.44 4.06
C VAL A 5 -3.00 5.70 5.07
N ARG A 6 -3.54 5.52 6.27
CA ARG A 6 -2.89 4.78 7.36
C ARG A 6 -3.38 3.34 7.41
N PHE A 7 -2.51 2.43 7.82
CA PHE A 7 -2.83 1.06 8.20
C PHE A 7 -2.79 0.96 9.74
N PRO A 8 -3.91 1.23 10.43
CA PRO A 8 -3.92 1.31 11.89
C PRO A 8 -3.69 -0.06 12.54
N GLY A 9 -3.20 -0.06 13.79
CA GLY A 9 -2.99 -1.28 14.58
C GLY A 9 -1.63 -1.96 14.40
N LEU A 10 -0.73 -1.41 13.59
CA LEU A 10 0.64 -1.90 13.42
C LEU A 10 1.55 -1.45 14.56
N ASP A 11 2.55 -2.27 14.90
CA ASP A 11 3.64 -1.91 15.81
C ASP A 11 4.58 -0.89 15.12
N ALA A 12 4.69 0.31 15.69
CA ALA A 12 5.46 1.40 15.12
C ALA A 12 6.98 1.12 15.07
N ALA A 13 7.49 0.23 15.93
CA ALA A 13 8.91 -0.14 15.98
C ALA A 13 9.25 -1.29 15.00
N ALA A 14 8.26 -1.98 14.46
CA ALA A 14 8.44 -3.09 13.54
C ALA A 14 8.60 -2.64 12.08
N ARG A 15 8.98 -3.58 11.22
CA ARG A 15 8.98 -3.44 9.77
C ARG A 15 8.01 -4.45 9.15
N TYR A 16 7.41 -4.06 8.04
CA TYR A 16 6.42 -4.89 7.34
C TYR A 16 6.76 -4.96 5.86
N GLU A 17 6.76 -6.17 5.31
CA GLU A 17 6.65 -6.38 3.88
C GLU A 17 5.21 -6.07 3.46
N VAL A 18 5.07 -5.20 2.46
CA VAL A 18 3.78 -4.77 1.92
C VAL A 18 3.67 -5.23 0.48
N ARG A 19 2.60 -5.96 0.19
CA ARG A 19 2.27 -6.44 -1.15
C ARG A 19 0.85 -6.05 -1.53
N VAL A 20 0.67 -5.63 -2.78
CA VAL A 20 -0.66 -5.46 -3.36
C VAL A 20 -1.07 -6.77 -4.00
N ARG A 21 -2.26 -7.26 -3.64
CA ARG A 21 -2.85 -8.49 -4.17
C ARG A 21 -3.73 -8.13 -5.35
N ASP A 22 -3.23 -8.32 -6.56
CA ASP A 22 -3.91 -7.99 -7.82
C ASP A 22 -4.42 -9.23 -8.57
N GLU A 23 -4.24 -10.44 -8.01
CA GLU A 23 -4.76 -11.69 -8.56
C GLU A 23 -6.30 -11.75 -8.62
N PHE A 24 -6.98 -10.84 -7.90
CA PHE A 24 -8.43 -10.66 -7.93
C PHE A 24 -8.90 -9.63 -8.99
N GLY A 25 -7.98 -9.19 -9.84
CA GLY A 25 -8.19 -8.14 -10.83
C GLY A 25 -7.51 -6.84 -10.44
N THR A 26 -6.74 -6.25 -11.36
CA THR A 26 -6.07 -4.98 -11.13
C THR A 26 -7.08 -3.84 -10.98
N ALA A 27 -7.04 -3.14 -9.83
CA ALA A 27 -7.86 -1.97 -9.59
C ALA A 27 -7.61 -0.87 -10.64
N ARG A 28 -8.66 -0.39 -11.29
CA ARG A 28 -8.55 0.72 -12.24
C ARG A 28 -8.28 2.02 -11.50
N ARG A 29 -7.22 2.72 -11.91
CA ARG A 29 -6.74 3.98 -11.32
C ARG A 29 -7.20 5.17 -12.17
N HIS A 30 -7.42 6.32 -11.55
CA HIS A 30 -7.89 7.55 -12.18
C HIS A 30 -6.91 8.71 -11.87
N GLN A 31 -5.66 8.53 -12.32
CA GLN A 31 -4.57 9.51 -12.21
C GLN A 31 -3.49 9.29 -13.27
N SER A 32 -2.66 10.31 -13.53
CA SER A 32 -1.62 10.28 -14.56
C SER A 32 -0.39 9.48 -14.19
N SER A 33 -0.05 9.39 -12.90
CA SER A 33 1.12 8.65 -12.41
C SER A 33 0.83 8.06 -11.04
N ASP A 34 1.29 6.83 -10.79
CA ASP A 34 1.15 6.18 -9.50
C ASP A 34 2.21 6.63 -8.49
N PRO A 35 1.93 6.52 -7.17
CA PRO A 35 2.97 6.70 -6.16
C PRO A 35 4.08 5.67 -6.37
N GLU A 36 5.35 6.09 -6.31
CA GLU A 36 6.48 5.23 -6.67
C GLU A 36 6.52 3.91 -5.89
N TRP A 37 6.19 3.92 -4.59
CA TRP A 37 6.19 2.73 -3.74
C TRP A 37 5.24 1.64 -4.24
N LEU A 38 4.17 2.01 -4.96
CA LEU A 38 3.16 1.08 -5.43
C LEU A 38 3.72 0.11 -6.49
N ALA A 39 4.65 0.58 -7.33
CA ALA A 39 5.26 -0.26 -8.35
C ALA A 39 6.03 -1.44 -7.71
N ALA A 40 6.77 -1.18 -6.63
CA ALA A 40 7.46 -2.21 -5.87
C ALA A 40 6.47 -3.12 -5.13
N ALA A 41 5.41 -2.56 -4.54
CA ALA A 41 4.40 -3.36 -3.84
C ALA A 41 3.60 -4.31 -4.76
N LEU A 42 3.57 -4.06 -6.07
CA LEU A 42 2.92 -4.93 -7.06
C LEU A 42 3.82 -6.10 -7.51
N THR A 43 5.10 -6.13 -7.14
CA THR A 43 5.97 -7.27 -7.46
C THR A 43 5.77 -8.41 -6.46
N ALA A 44 6.33 -9.58 -6.76
CA ALA A 44 6.26 -10.72 -5.87
C ALA A 44 7.03 -10.50 -4.55
N GLU A 45 8.07 -9.66 -4.59
CA GLU A 45 8.93 -9.31 -3.47
C GLU A 45 8.34 -8.22 -2.56
N GLY A 46 7.38 -7.44 -3.10
CA GLY A 46 6.78 -6.32 -2.37
C GLY A 46 7.79 -5.23 -1.99
N ILE A 47 7.45 -4.48 -0.94
CA ILE A 47 8.33 -3.44 -0.37
C ILE A 47 8.29 -3.47 1.16
N THR A 48 9.45 -3.41 1.79
CA THR A 48 9.54 -3.29 3.25
C THR A 48 9.39 -1.83 3.69
N LEU A 49 8.39 -1.54 4.52
CA LEU A 49 8.14 -0.21 5.08
C LEU A 49 8.12 -0.25 6.61
N PRO A 50 8.55 0.82 7.30
CA PRO A 50 8.43 0.91 8.75
C PRO A 50 6.97 0.97 9.21
N GLY A 51 6.66 0.31 10.34
CA GLY A 51 5.33 0.38 10.96
C GLY A 51 4.92 1.80 11.34
N SER A 52 5.88 2.65 11.74
CA SER A 52 5.63 4.08 11.98
C SER A 52 5.19 4.83 10.72
N VAL A 53 5.74 4.50 9.55
CA VAL A 53 5.32 5.08 8.27
C VAL A 53 3.92 4.58 7.91
N LEU A 54 3.65 3.29 8.03
CA LEU A 54 2.36 2.69 7.65
C LEU A 54 1.22 3.09 8.59
N GLY A 55 1.45 3.06 9.90
CA GLY A 55 0.41 3.26 10.91
C GLY A 55 0.19 4.71 11.37
N ILE A 56 1.23 5.55 11.34
CA ILE A 56 1.17 6.91 11.89
C ILE A 56 1.18 7.96 10.78
N VAL A 57 2.17 7.89 9.88
CA VAL A 57 2.30 8.86 8.78
C VAL A 57 1.34 8.55 7.62
N GLY A 58 1.06 7.27 7.40
CA GLY A 58 0.34 6.75 6.24
C GLY A 58 1.15 6.81 4.96
N VAL A 59 0.64 6.25 3.87
CA VAL A 59 1.25 6.27 2.52
C VAL A 59 0.29 6.90 1.51
N PRO A 60 0.79 7.58 0.47
CA PRO A 60 -0.09 8.05 -0.60
C PRO A 60 -0.66 6.86 -1.36
N LEU A 61 -1.98 6.84 -1.57
CA LEU A 61 -2.65 5.90 -2.46
C LEU A 61 -3.00 6.56 -3.80
N PRO A 62 -3.10 5.77 -4.88
CA PRO A 62 -3.70 6.27 -6.10
C PRO A 62 -5.18 6.56 -5.88
N THR A 63 -5.69 7.59 -6.54
CA THR A 63 -7.12 7.79 -6.76
C THR A 63 -7.62 6.66 -7.65
N LEU A 64 -8.52 5.84 -7.11
CA LEU A 64 -9.17 4.77 -7.84
C LEU A 64 -10.37 5.28 -8.65
N ALA A 65 -10.73 4.56 -9.71
CA ALA A 65 -12.02 4.76 -10.34
C ALA A 65 -13.17 4.38 -9.38
N PRO A 66 -14.41 4.87 -9.61
CA PRO A 66 -15.56 4.50 -8.78
C PRO A 66 -15.74 2.99 -8.69
N GLN A 67 -16.16 2.50 -7.51
CA GLN A 67 -16.42 1.08 -7.26
C GLN A 67 -15.20 0.16 -7.48
N GLN A 68 -14.02 0.66 -7.17
CA GLN A 68 -12.78 -0.11 -7.19
C GLN A 68 -12.18 -0.19 -5.79
N ALA A 69 -11.42 -1.25 -5.53
CA ALA A 69 -10.70 -1.46 -4.29
C ALA A 69 -9.31 -2.02 -4.60
N MET A 70 -8.37 -1.77 -3.70
CA MET A 70 -7.06 -2.43 -3.69
C MET A 70 -6.97 -3.27 -2.43
N LEU A 71 -6.42 -4.48 -2.56
CA LEU A 71 -6.15 -5.37 -1.44
C LEU A 71 -4.64 -5.32 -1.12
N PHE A 72 -4.34 -5.15 0.16
CA PHE A 72 -2.97 -5.09 0.67
C PHE A 72 -2.74 -6.25 1.65
N ASP A 73 -1.64 -6.96 1.47
CA ASP A 73 -1.11 -7.95 2.40
C ASP A 73 0.11 -7.35 3.11
N LEU A 74 0.13 -7.46 4.44
CA LEU A 74 1.14 -6.86 5.30
C LEU A 74 1.68 -7.92 6.26
N VAL A 75 2.95 -8.27 6.11
CA VAL A 75 3.61 -9.29 6.92
C VAL A 75 4.75 -8.65 7.71
N ARG A 76 4.75 -8.82 9.04
CA ARG A 76 5.86 -8.35 9.89
C ARG A 76 7.12 -9.14 9.53
N VAL A 77 8.21 -8.44 9.24
CA VAL A 77 9.52 -9.08 9.04
C VAL A 77 10.23 -9.30 10.38
N ALA A 78 11.03 -10.36 10.47
CA ALA A 78 11.77 -10.73 11.68
C ALA A 78 12.88 -9.75 12.03
#